data_AF-A0A962BHQ9-F1
#
_entry.id   AF-A0A962BHQ9-F1
#
_cell.length_a   1.000
_cell.length_b   1.000
_cell.length_c   1.000
_cell.angle_alpha   90.00
_cell.angle_beta   90.00
_cell.angle_gamma   90.00
#
_symmetry.space_group_name_H-M   'P 1'
#
loop_
_entity.id
_entity.type
_entity.pdbx_description
1 polymer ?
#
loop_
_entity_poly.entity_id
_entity_poly.type
_entity_poly.pdbx_seq_one_letter_code
_entity_poly.pdbx_strand_id
1 'polypeptide(L)'
;AGSVTIAGAHGSLTIKADGSYTYTGSSVGADQFTYTIVDQDGDPASATLTVTVSDIDEQPCVENEFLTVDETIVDNAGSQTVNGTLTYDFFGDGPGTINPVAGSFASGGSLKNGALTSNGVAVVVTLAGDTYTGKAGATTIFTLTINDDGSYSYKQFGQLDHADATNPDDVITLNFGFVATDADGDT
;
A
#
# COMPACT_ATOMS: atom_id res chain seq x y z
N ALA A 1 -26.60 -40.87 4.19
CA ALA A 1 -25.18 -41.21 4.08
C ALA A 1 -24.45 -40.55 5.25
N GLY A 2 -23.62 -41.30 5.98
CA GLY A 2 -22.87 -40.76 7.11
C GLY A 2 -21.60 -40.04 6.65
N SER A 3 -21.17 -39.05 7.44
CA SER A 3 -19.86 -38.40 7.33
C SER A 3 -19.23 -38.31 8.70
N VAL A 4 -17.90 -38.29 8.74
CA VAL A 4 -17.10 -38.06 9.95
C VAL A 4 -16.29 -36.79 9.73
N THR A 5 -16.27 -35.91 10.73
CA THR A 5 -15.44 -34.70 10.73
C THR A 5 -14.36 -34.82 11.80
N ILE A 6 -13.12 -34.56 11.42
CA ILE A 6 -11.93 -34.62 12.26
C ILE A 6 -11.31 -33.23 12.27
N ALA A 7 -11.16 -32.65 13.46
CA ALA A 7 -10.43 -31.39 13.62
C ALA A 7 -8.92 -31.67 13.58
N GLY A 8 -8.22 -30.97 12.70
CA GLY A 8 -6.77 -30.81 12.76
C GLY A 8 -6.39 -29.53 13.51
N ALA A 9 -5.10 -29.24 13.57
CA ALA A 9 -4.58 -28.00 14.13
C ALA A 9 -4.80 -26.81 13.18
N HIS A 10 -4.83 -27.06 11.88
CA HIS A 10 -4.87 -26.05 10.81
C HIS A 10 -6.12 -26.11 9.94
N GLY A 11 -7.08 -26.94 10.30
CA GLY A 11 -8.35 -27.07 9.60
C GLY A 11 -9.21 -28.22 10.09
N SER A 12 -10.15 -28.65 9.25
CA SER A 12 -10.99 -29.82 9.52
C SER A 12 -11.16 -30.67 8.27
N LEU A 13 -11.05 -31.98 8.44
CA LEU A 13 -11.30 -32.98 7.41
C LEU A 13 -12.69 -33.58 7.61
N THR A 14 -13.56 -33.48 6.61
CA THR A 14 -14.82 -34.22 6.56
C THR A 14 -14.75 -35.32 5.51
N ILE A 15 -14.91 -36.58 5.92
CA ILE A 15 -14.89 -37.75 5.05
C ILE A 15 -16.27 -38.42 5.01
N LYS A 16 -16.72 -38.85 3.83
CA LYS A 16 -17.98 -39.55 3.60
C LYS A 16 -17.75 -41.06 3.49
N ALA A 17 -18.82 -41.82 3.66
CA ALA A 17 -18.79 -43.29 3.57
C ALA A 17 -18.34 -43.85 2.20
N ASP A 18 -18.39 -43.05 1.13
CA ASP A 18 -17.90 -43.41 -0.21
C ASP A 18 -16.40 -43.09 -0.40
N GLY A 19 -15.71 -42.62 0.65
CA GLY A 19 -14.31 -42.23 0.63
C GLY A 19 -14.05 -40.82 0.09
N SER A 20 -15.07 -40.11 -0.43
CA SER A 20 -14.90 -38.70 -0.78
C SER A 20 -14.68 -37.86 0.47
N TYR A 21 -13.79 -36.87 0.38
CA TYR A 21 -13.46 -36.00 1.50
C TYR A 21 -13.40 -34.54 1.08
N THR A 22 -13.56 -33.66 2.06
CA THR A 22 -13.37 -32.22 1.95
C THR A 22 -12.54 -31.77 3.13
N TYR A 23 -11.54 -30.93 2.88
CA TYR A 23 -10.77 -30.28 3.92
C TYR A 23 -11.06 -28.78 3.89
N THR A 24 -11.28 -28.19 5.06
CA THR A 24 -11.46 -26.74 5.22
C THR A 24 -10.36 -26.23 6.14
N GLY A 25 -9.41 -25.47 5.59
CA GLY A 25 -8.33 -24.84 6.34
C GLY A 25 -8.82 -23.68 7.20
N SER A 26 -8.16 -23.46 8.34
CA SER A 26 -8.44 -22.36 9.27
C SER A 26 -7.19 -21.52 9.61
N SER A 27 -5.99 -22.04 9.38
CA SER A 27 -4.71 -21.32 9.54
C SER A 27 -3.62 -21.95 8.70
N VAL A 28 -2.53 -21.22 8.45
CA VAL A 28 -1.33 -21.73 7.77
C VAL A 28 -0.67 -22.82 8.62
N GLY A 29 -0.27 -23.90 7.97
CA GLY A 29 0.38 -25.03 8.60
C GLY A 29 0.00 -26.36 7.97
N ALA A 30 0.45 -27.46 8.58
CA ALA A 30 0.23 -28.80 8.06
C ALA A 30 -0.55 -29.66 9.05
N ASP A 31 -1.62 -30.29 8.56
CA ASP A 31 -2.38 -31.30 9.29
C ASP A 31 -2.07 -32.70 8.73
N GLN A 32 -2.03 -33.67 9.64
CA GLN A 32 -1.79 -35.07 9.30
C GLN A 32 -2.90 -35.96 9.86
N PHE A 33 -3.53 -36.73 8.98
CA PHE A 33 -4.61 -37.66 9.31
C PHE A 33 -4.21 -39.07 8.90
N THR A 34 -4.16 -39.99 9.85
CA THR A 34 -3.97 -41.42 9.56
C THR A 34 -5.34 -42.09 9.40
N TYR A 35 -5.53 -42.85 8.32
CA TYR A 35 -6.74 -43.62 8.08
C TYR A 35 -6.41 -45.08 7.80
N THR A 36 -7.37 -45.97 8.07
CA THR A 36 -7.28 -47.40 7.79
C THR A 36 -8.50 -47.82 6.97
N ILE A 37 -8.25 -48.49 5.86
CA ILE A 37 -9.28 -49.18 5.06
C ILE A 37 -9.23 -50.67 5.39
N VAL A 38 -10.37 -51.36 5.27
CA VAL A 38 -10.49 -52.81 5.50
C VAL A 38 -11.20 -53.40 4.29
N ASP A 39 -10.69 -54.49 3.74
CA ASP A 39 -11.36 -55.20 2.63
C ASP A 39 -12.49 -56.11 3.11
N GLN A 40 -13.03 -56.95 2.21
CA GLN A 40 -14.24 -57.72 2.49
C GLN A 40 -14.02 -58.85 3.50
N ASP A 41 -12.81 -59.39 3.56
CA ASP A 41 -12.39 -60.47 4.45
C ASP A 41 -11.73 -59.97 5.74
N GLY A 42 -11.50 -58.66 5.86
CA GLY A 42 -11.16 -58.02 7.13
C GLY A 42 -9.70 -57.57 7.24
N ASP A 43 -8.94 -57.61 6.15
CA ASP A 43 -7.54 -57.23 6.13
C ASP A 43 -7.39 -55.70 6.10
N PRO A 44 -6.69 -55.10 7.09
CA PRO A 44 -6.53 -53.66 7.16
C PRO A 44 -5.33 -53.16 6.35
N ALA A 45 -5.48 -51.98 5.74
CA ALA A 45 -4.38 -51.19 5.17
C ALA A 45 -4.45 -49.74 5.67
N SER A 46 -3.34 -49.22 6.20
CA SER A 46 -3.28 -47.85 6.72
C SER A 46 -2.48 -46.92 5.81
N ALA A 47 -2.91 -45.66 5.73
CA ALA A 47 -2.22 -44.61 5.00
C ALA A 47 -2.36 -43.28 5.74
N THR A 48 -1.55 -42.30 5.33
CA THR A 48 -1.51 -40.96 5.92
C THR A 48 -1.87 -39.92 4.87
N LEU A 49 -2.88 -39.12 5.15
CA LEU A 49 -3.22 -37.91 4.41
C LEU A 49 -2.54 -36.73 5.09
N THR A 50 -1.63 -36.06 4.39
CA THR A 50 -1.06 -34.78 4.82
C THR A 50 -1.70 -33.67 4.01
N VAL A 51 -2.22 -32.65 4.70
CA VAL A 51 -2.77 -31.45 4.07
C VAL A 51 -1.96 -30.26 4.54
N THR A 52 -1.38 -29.53 3.59
CA THR A 52 -0.66 -28.28 3.87
C THR A 52 -1.54 -27.11 3.44
N VAL A 53 -1.82 -26.22 4.38
CA VAL A 53 -2.37 -24.88 4.12
C VAL A 53 -1.17 -23.93 4.06
N SER A 54 -0.95 -23.32 2.91
CA SER A 54 0.12 -22.34 2.71
C SER A 54 -0.50 -20.96 2.55
N ASP A 55 0.20 -19.95 3.08
CA ASP A 55 0.07 -18.59 2.57
C ASP A 55 0.75 -18.52 1.20
N ILE A 56 0.14 -17.78 0.28
CA ILE A 56 0.78 -17.42 -0.98
C ILE A 56 1.06 -15.93 -0.89
N ASP A 57 2.30 -15.62 -0.53
CA ASP A 57 2.89 -14.28 -0.42
C ASP A 57 2.71 -13.48 -1.74
N GLU A 58 1.93 -12.39 -1.71
CA GLU A 58 1.62 -11.52 -2.84
C GLU A 58 1.91 -10.03 -2.52
N GLN A 59 3.18 -9.66 -2.67
CA GLN A 59 3.67 -8.29 -2.45
C GLN A 59 2.79 -7.18 -3.08
N PRO A 60 2.44 -6.13 -2.32
CA PRO A 60 1.59 -5.06 -2.82
C PRO A 60 2.29 -4.21 -3.87
N CYS A 61 1.51 -3.57 -4.75
CA CYS A 61 2.05 -2.68 -5.79
C CYS A 61 1.36 -1.32 -5.81
N VAL A 62 2.09 -0.30 -6.27
CA VAL A 62 1.62 1.08 -6.39
C VAL A 62 2.01 1.67 -7.75
N GLU A 63 1.14 2.51 -8.31
CA GLU A 63 1.44 3.25 -9.53
C GLU A 63 1.86 4.70 -9.23
N ASN A 64 2.66 5.29 -10.12
CA ASN A 64 2.98 6.71 -10.06
C ASN A 64 1.76 7.55 -10.48
N GLU A 65 1.49 8.62 -9.73
CA GLU A 65 0.45 9.59 -10.07
C GLU A 65 1.07 10.96 -10.38
N PHE A 66 0.48 11.65 -11.35
CA PHE A 66 0.94 12.98 -11.78
C PHE A 66 -0.20 13.98 -11.67
N LEU A 67 0.08 15.09 -10.98
CA LEU A 67 -0.82 16.23 -10.88
C LEU A 67 -0.12 17.51 -11.28
N THR A 68 -0.91 18.47 -11.74
CA THR A 68 -0.48 19.82 -12.04
C THR A 68 -1.26 20.81 -11.18
N VAL A 69 -0.55 21.82 -10.66
CA VAL A 69 -1.13 22.95 -9.94
C VAL A 69 -0.71 24.22 -10.65
N ASP A 70 -1.68 25.06 -11.00
CA ASP A 70 -1.41 26.37 -11.59
C ASP A 70 -1.11 27.39 -10.49
N GLU A 71 0.15 27.80 -10.34
CA GLU A 71 0.54 28.74 -9.29
C GLU A 71 0.07 30.17 -9.55
N THR A 72 -0.33 30.52 -10.79
CA THR A 72 -0.71 31.89 -11.19
C THR A 72 -1.86 32.45 -10.34
N ILE A 73 -2.70 31.59 -9.80
CA ILE A 73 -3.85 31.98 -8.99
C ILE A 73 -3.66 31.78 -7.49
N VAL A 74 -2.55 31.15 -7.03
CA VAL A 74 -2.29 30.91 -5.59
C VAL A 74 -2.25 32.23 -4.83
N ASP A 75 -1.56 33.25 -5.35
CA ASP A 75 -1.43 34.56 -4.71
C ASP A 75 -2.79 35.30 -4.59
N ASN A 76 -3.70 35.06 -5.53
CA ASN A 76 -5.02 35.71 -5.57
C ASN A 76 -6.07 34.96 -4.73
N ALA A 77 -6.01 33.62 -4.73
CA ALA A 77 -6.95 32.76 -4.01
C ALA A 77 -6.49 32.45 -2.57
N GLY A 78 -5.24 32.78 -2.23
CA GLY A 78 -4.60 32.47 -0.95
C GLY A 78 -4.19 31.00 -0.79
N SER A 79 -4.79 30.08 -1.54
CA SER A 79 -4.30 28.70 -1.69
C SER A 79 -4.98 27.97 -2.86
N GLN A 80 -4.31 26.94 -3.37
CA GLN A 80 -4.85 25.97 -4.33
C GLN A 80 -4.86 24.58 -3.70
N THR A 81 -5.88 23.77 -3.97
CA THR A 81 -6.00 22.40 -3.41
C THR A 81 -6.36 21.42 -4.52
N VAL A 82 -5.65 20.30 -4.56
CA VAL A 82 -5.91 19.17 -5.44
C VAL A 82 -6.04 17.93 -4.57
N ASN A 83 -7.06 17.12 -4.84
CA ASN A 83 -7.28 15.86 -4.17
C ASN A 83 -7.26 14.73 -5.20
N GLY A 84 -6.90 13.54 -4.76
CA GLY A 84 -6.95 12.34 -5.57
C GLY A 84 -6.89 11.08 -4.71
N THR A 85 -6.70 9.96 -5.38
CA THR A 85 -6.58 8.64 -4.75
C THR A 85 -5.51 7.87 -5.50
N LEU A 86 -4.51 7.39 -4.75
CA LEU A 86 -3.44 6.56 -5.28
C LEU A 86 -4.01 5.26 -5.84
N THR A 87 -3.43 4.77 -6.93
CA THR A 87 -3.71 3.43 -7.45
C THR A 87 -2.76 2.43 -6.80
N TYR A 88 -3.33 1.44 -6.11
CA TYR A 88 -2.59 0.37 -5.44
C TYR A 88 -3.39 -0.94 -5.46
N ASP A 89 -2.71 -2.07 -5.30
CA ASP A 89 -3.30 -3.40 -5.18
C ASP A 89 -2.57 -4.21 -4.09
N PHE A 90 -3.33 -4.79 -3.16
CA PHE A 90 -2.85 -5.70 -2.10
C PHE A 90 -3.08 -7.18 -2.45
N PHE A 91 -3.56 -7.47 -3.66
CA PHE A 91 -3.82 -8.80 -4.17
C PHE A 91 -4.61 -9.69 -3.18
N GLY A 92 -4.20 -10.94 -3.00
CA GLY A 92 -4.86 -11.97 -2.20
C GLY A 92 -4.66 -11.82 -0.69
N ASP A 93 -3.62 -11.09 -0.26
CA ASP A 93 -3.27 -10.92 1.16
C ASP A 93 -4.23 -9.97 1.87
N GLY A 94 -4.95 -9.16 1.09
CA GLY A 94 -6.02 -8.30 1.59
C GLY A 94 -5.50 -6.95 2.09
N PRO A 95 -6.40 -6.04 2.49
CA PRO A 95 -6.05 -4.65 2.70
C PRO A 95 -5.11 -4.45 3.89
N GLY A 96 -4.03 -3.69 3.68
CA GLY A 96 -3.20 -3.17 4.77
C GLY A 96 -3.21 -1.63 4.83
N THR A 97 -2.05 -0.98 4.75
CA THR A 97 -1.88 0.47 4.93
C THR A 97 -1.13 1.15 3.80
N ILE A 98 -1.45 2.41 3.53
CA ILE A 98 -0.64 3.32 2.70
C ILE A 98 0.06 4.35 3.57
N ASN A 99 1.39 4.37 3.58
CA ASN A 99 2.17 5.22 4.48
C ASN A 99 3.20 6.09 3.72
N PRO A 100 3.26 7.41 3.97
CA PRO A 100 4.31 8.26 3.41
C PRO A 100 5.70 7.94 3.98
N VAL A 101 6.74 8.09 3.16
CA VAL A 101 8.12 7.73 3.53
C VAL A 101 8.97 8.97 3.86
N ALA A 102 9.37 9.10 5.12
CA ALA A 102 10.25 10.20 5.54
C ALA A 102 11.58 10.20 4.75
N GLY A 103 11.99 11.38 4.26
CA GLY A 103 13.22 11.54 3.49
C GLY A 103 13.14 11.11 2.02
N SER A 104 12.00 10.61 1.55
CA SER A 104 11.79 10.24 0.13
C SER A 104 11.55 11.44 -0.79
N PHE A 105 11.29 12.62 -0.22
CA PHE A 105 10.96 13.82 -0.99
C PHE A 105 12.11 14.25 -1.90
N ALA A 106 11.80 14.56 -3.16
CA ALA A 106 12.72 15.16 -4.10
C ALA A 106 12.04 16.22 -4.96
N SER A 107 12.77 17.26 -5.33
CA SER A 107 12.31 18.30 -6.26
C SER A 107 13.18 18.35 -7.52
N GLY A 108 12.59 18.72 -8.65
CA GLY A 108 13.29 18.87 -9.92
C GLY A 108 12.58 19.85 -10.88
N GLY A 109 12.97 19.81 -12.15
CA GLY A 109 12.42 20.71 -13.17
C GLY A 109 13.04 22.12 -13.13
N SER A 110 12.23 23.14 -13.35
CA SER A 110 12.65 24.55 -13.45
C SER A 110 12.93 25.19 -12.08
N LEU A 111 13.86 24.63 -11.32
CA LEU A 111 14.24 25.17 -10.01
C LEU A 111 15.18 26.38 -10.16
N LYS A 112 14.83 27.53 -9.55
CA LYS A 112 15.72 28.69 -9.51
C LYS A 112 17.05 28.35 -8.85
N ASN A 113 18.15 28.53 -9.59
CA ASN A 113 19.51 28.17 -9.15
C ASN A 113 19.66 26.68 -8.72
N GLY A 114 18.81 25.79 -9.23
CA GLY A 114 18.85 24.37 -8.91
C GLY A 114 18.37 24.01 -7.49
N ALA A 115 17.71 24.93 -6.79
CA ALA A 115 17.18 24.70 -5.45
C ALA A 115 15.68 24.99 -5.39
N LEU A 116 14.96 24.24 -4.56
CA LEU A 116 13.56 24.53 -4.26
C LEU A 116 13.50 25.73 -3.31
N THR A 117 13.05 26.88 -3.82
CA THR A 117 12.91 28.11 -3.05
C THR A 117 11.52 28.73 -3.25
N SER A 118 11.12 29.58 -2.31
CA SER A 118 9.96 30.46 -2.43
C SER A 118 10.37 31.85 -1.97
N ASN A 119 10.16 32.86 -2.82
CA ASN A 119 10.60 34.24 -2.58
C ASN A 119 12.09 34.33 -2.21
N GLY A 120 12.92 33.48 -2.81
CA GLY A 120 14.36 33.36 -2.59
C GLY A 120 14.78 32.63 -1.32
N VAL A 121 13.84 32.14 -0.50
CA VAL A 121 14.12 31.39 0.72
C VAL A 121 13.99 29.89 0.45
N ALA A 122 14.97 29.10 0.90
CA ALA A 122 14.95 27.65 0.72
C ALA A 122 13.71 27.02 1.36
N VAL A 123 13.04 26.16 0.60
CA VAL A 123 11.91 25.36 1.07
C VAL A 123 12.46 24.07 1.67
N VAL A 124 12.26 23.90 2.97
CA VAL A 124 12.58 22.66 3.69
C VAL A 124 11.32 21.81 3.79
N VAL A 125 11.40 20.56 3.35
CA VAL A 125 10.27 19.63 3.40
C VAL A 125 10.47 18.63 4.52
N THR A 126 9.47 18.50 5.39
CA THR A 126 9.45 17.55 6.50
C THR A 126 8.18 16.71 6.44
N LEU A 127 8.26 15.45 6.84
CA LEU A 127 7.11 14.58 7.06
C LEU A 127 6.81 14.51 8.57
N ALA A 128 5.55 14.72 8.96
CA ALA A 128 5.09 14.52 10.33
C ALA A 128 3.75 13.78 10.29
N GLY A 129 3.71 12.56 10.84
CA GLY A 129 2.62 11.63 10.59
C GLY A 129 2.46 11.41 9.09
N ASP A 130 1.29 11.74 8.60
CA ASP A 130 0.80 11.45 7.26
C ASP A 130 0.92 12.66 6.31
N THR A 131 1.53 13.76 6.80
CA THR A 131 1.60 15.04 6.08
C THR A 131 3.03 15.50 5.80
N TYR A 132 3.38 15.60 4.52
CA TYR A 132 4.53 16.39 4.07
C TYR A 132 4.20 17.88 4.18
N THR A 133 5.13 18.66 4.72
CA THR A 133 5.02 20.12 4.81
C THR A 133 6.29 20.77 4.26
N GLY A 134 6.16 21.58 3.22
CA GLY A 134 7.23 22.43 2.69
C GLY A 134 7.17 23.83 3.30
N LYS A 135 8.24 24.27 3.96
CA LYS A 135 8.33 25.61 4.57
C LYS A 135 9.50 26.42 4.04
N ALA A 136 9.24 27.67 3.68
CA ALA A 136 10.25 28.69 3.45
C ALA A 136 10.41 29.51 4.74
N GLY A 137 11.44 29.19 5.53
CA GLY A 137 11.58 29.74 6.89
C GLY A 137 10.40 29.32 7.79
N ALA A 138 9.64 30.28 8.31
CA ALA A 138 8.47 30.02 9.14
C ALA A 138 7.18 29.82 8.33
N THR A 139 7.18 30.16 7.04
CA THR A 139 6.00 30.17 6.19
C THR A 139 5.79 28.82 5.54
N THR A 140 4.61 28.23 5.69
CA THR A 140 4.21 27.04 4.94
C THR A 140 3.91 27.42 3.49
N ILE A 141 4.57 26.74 2.56
CA ILE A 141 4.39 26.93 1.11
C ILE A 141 3.46 25.87 0.54
N PHE A 142 3.57 24.63 0.99
CA PHE A 142 2.62 23.57 0.62
C PHE A 142 2.52 22.49 1.70
N THR A 143 1.45 21.71 1.62
CA THR A 143 1.25 20.46 2.34
C THR A 143 0.77 19.37 1.40
N LEU A 144 1.19 18.13 1.61
CA LEU A 144 0.58 16.93 1.03
C LEU A 144 0.24 15.98 2.18
N THR A 145 -1.04 15.67 2.38
CA THR A 145 -1.48 14.59 3.27
C THR A 145 -1.81 13.37 2.44
N ILE A 146 -1.26 12.21 2.80
CA ILE A 146 -1.59 10.90 2.23
C ILE A 146 -2.24 10.08 3.36
N ASN A 147 -3.52 9.77 3.22
CA ASN A 147 -4.27 8.97 4.19
C ASN A 147 -3.98 7.47 3.98
N ASP A 148 -4.30 6.68 5.00
CA ASP A 148 -4.14 5.22 5.01
C ASP A 148 -4.93 4.50 3.92
N ASP A 149 -6.08 5.06 3.51
CA ASP A 149 -6.91 4.60 2.39
C ASP A 149 -6.37 5.01 1.01
N GLY A 150 -5.19 5.65 0.96
CA GLY A 150 -4.55 6.14 -0.25
C GLY A 150 -5.21 7.37 -0.88
N SER A 151 -6.26 7.92 -0.27
CA SER A 151 -6.72 9.26 -0.61
C SER A 151 -5.68 10.29 -0.18
N TYR A 152 -5.48 11.33 -0.98
CA TYR A 152 -4.53 12.37 -0.65
C TYR A 152 -5.06 13.77 -0.96
N SER A 153 -4.46 14.76 -0.30
CA SER A 153 -4.76 16.18 -0.51
C SER A 153 -3.47 16.99 -0.56
N TYR A 154 -3.16 17.53 -1.74
CA TYR A 154 -2.11 18.53 -1.92
C TYR A 154 -2.70 19.92 -1.82
N LYS A 155 -2.09 20.78 -1.02
CA LYS A 155 -2.46 22.18 -0.88
C LYS A 155 -1.25 23.09 -0.96
N GLN A 156 -1.30 24.06 -1.85
CA GLN A 156 -0.28 25.07 -2.02
C GLN A 156 -0.77 26.43 -1.54
N PHE A 157 0.04 27.10 -0.72
CA PHE A 157 -0.26 28.36 -0.05
C PHE A 157 0.59 29.52 -0.59
N GLY A 158 1.70 29.24 -1.27
CA GLY A 158 2.54 30.25 -1.89
C GLY A 158 3.26 29.72 -3.13
N GLN A 159 3.69 30.64 -3.99
CA GLN A 159 4.46 30.32 -5.19
C GLN A 159 5.85 29.76 -4.89
N LEU A 160 6.35 28.94 -5.79
CA LEU A 160 7.73 28.48 -5.86
C LEU A 160 8.51 29.34 -6.86
N ASP A 161 9.83 29.47 -6.67
CA ASP A 161 10.65 30.25 -7.59
C ASP A 161 11.10 29.40 -8.78
N HIS A 162 10.60 29.76 -9.97
CA HIS A 162 10.98 29.14 -11.23
C HIS A 162 12.34 29.67 -11.73
N ALA A 163 13.06 28.86 -12.52
CA ALA A 163 14.34 29.25 -13.09
C ALA A 163 14.19 30.39 -14.10
N ASP A 164 13.16 30.33 -14.97
CA ASP A 164 12.78 31.42 -15.85
C ASP A 164 11.59 32.19 -15.27
N ALA A 165 11.85 33.40 -14.78
CA ALA A 165 10.80 34.28 -14.26
C ALA A 165 9.95 34.95 -15.35
N THR A 166 10.25 34.71 -16.63
CA THR A 166 9.56 35.30 -17.78
C THR A 166 8.69 34.30 -18.54
N ASN A 167 8.83 33.00 -18.25
CA ASN A 167 8.01 31.95 -18.82
C ASN A 167 7.02 31.41 -17.77
N PRO A 168 5.71 31.65 -17.93
CA PRO A 168 4.71 31.13 -16.99
C PRO A 168 4.49 29.61 -17.10
N ASP A 169 4.97 28.95 -18.17
CA ASP A 169 4.78 27.51 -18.41
C ASP A 169 5.92 26.63 -17.87
N ASP A 170 6.85 27.22 -17.09
CA ASP A 170 7.93 26.48 -16.45
C ASP A 170 7.39 25.51 -15.38
N VAL A 171 7.83 24.25 -15.39
CA VAL A 171 7.32 23.23 -14.45
C VAL A 171 8.37 22.92 -13.38
N ILE A 172 7.98 23.05 -12.11
CA ILE A 172 8.69 22.46 -10.98
C ILE A 172 8.03 21.13 -10.64
N THR A 173 8.83 20.08 -10.53
CA THR A 173 8.34 18.74 -10.15
C THR A 173 8.61 18.50 -8.67
N LEU A 174 7.57 18.08 -7.94
CA LEU A 174 7.65 17.65 -6.56
C LEU A 174 7.33 16.15 -6.49
N ASN A 175 8.29 15.36 -6.02
CA ASN A 175 8.14 13.91 -5.89
C ASN A 175 8.03 13.56 -4.40
N PHE A 176 6.97 12.84 -4.04
CA PHE A 176 6.68 12.40 -2.69
C PHE A 176 6.64 10.87 -2.66
N GLY A 177 7.38 10.23 -1.75
CA GLY A 177 7.36 8.78 -1.63
C GLY A 177 6.33 8.29 -0.61
N PHE A 178 5.81 7.10 -0.88
CA PHE A 178 4.92 6.34 -0.03
C PHE A 178 5.20 4.84 -0.24
N VAL A 179 4.70 4.01 0.66
CA VAL A 179 4.78 2.54 0.63
C VAL A 179 3.39 2.00 0.92
N ALA A 180 2.97 0.99 0.15
CA ALA A 180 1.85 0.15 0.50
C ALA A 180 2.37 -1.00 1.35
N THR A 181 1.61 -1.39 2.37
CA THR A 181 1.89 -2.59 3.16
C THR A 181 0.62 -3.40 3.24
N ASP A 182 0.62 -4.68 2.92
CA ASP A 182 -0.58 -5.54 2.99
C ASP A 182 -0.84 -6.07 4.42
N ALA A 183 -1.69 -7.08 4.55
CA ALA A 183 -2.19 -7.55 5.84
C ALA A 183 -1.19 -8.42 6.62
N ASP A 184 -0.25 -9.09 5.95
CA ASP A 184 0.78 -9.93 6.57
C ASP A 184 2.16 -9.26 6.61
N GLY A 185 2.34 -8.15 5.88
CA GLY A 185 3.34 -7.12 6.16
C GLY A 185 4.36 -6.87 5.04
N ASP A 186 4.07 -7.32 3.82
CA ASP A 186 4.90 -7.06 2.65
C ASP A 186 4.79 -5.62 2.18
N THR A 187 5.85 -5.09 1.54
CA THR A 187 5.97 -3.67 1.15
C THR A 187 6.52 -3.45 -0.25
#